data_AF-A0A933D1S1-F1
#
_entry.id   AF-A0A933D1S1-F1
#
_cell.length_a   1.000
_cell.length_b   1.000
_cell.length_c   1.000
_cell.angle_alpha   90.00
_cell.angle_beta   90.00
_cell.angle_gamma   90.00
#
_symmetry.space_group_name_H-M   'P 1'
#
loop_
_entity.id
_entity.type
_entity.pdbx_description
1 polymer ?
#
loop_
_entity_poly.entity_id
_entity_poly.type
_entity_poly.pdbx_seq_one_letter_code
_entity_poly.pdbx_strand_id
1 'polypeptide(L)'
;MKILSVLQQSLGFTRNETRVILFLTATFLVGLGLRWYQSDARNSGSTEQKFDYSESDREFLERSKKLEALNRQASNQSARNADTRRETQKPTPQPRSININTASKIELMKLPGVGEAYAERIILYREDHGPFQNIEALVEVQGIGKKTLEKLRPFIRVE
;
A
#
# COMPACT_ATOMS: atom_id res chain seq x y z
N MET A 1 -43.03 22.17 -41.05
CA MET A 1 -43.86 22.77 -39.98
C MET A 1 -45.25 22.11 -39.82
N LYS A 2 -45.50 20.89 -40.31
CA LYS A 2 -46.82 20.22 -40.18
C LYS A 2 -47.04 19.56 -38.80
N ILE A 3 -45.96 19.15 -38.12
CA ILE A 3 -46.02 18.50 -36.80
C ILE A 3 -46.51 19.48 -35.72
N LEU A 4 -46.13 20.76 -35.83
CA LEU A 4 -46.59 21.82 -34.92
C LEU A 4 -48.12 22.00 -34.99
N SER A 5 -48.69 22.02 -36.18
CA SER A 5 -50.14 22.23 -36.35
C SER A 5 -50.97 21.03 -35.89
N VAL A 6 -50.46 19.81 -36.06
CA VAL A 6 -51.16 18.58 -35.66
C VAL A 6 -51.26 18.46 -34.12
N LEU A 7 -50.16 18.77 -33.42
CA LEU A 7 -50.13 18.75 -31.95
C LEU A 7 -50.96 19.85 -31.30
N GLN A 8 -51.07 21.03 -31.93
CA GLN A 8 -51.94 22.10 -31.45
C GLN A 8 -53.43 21.75 -31.58
N GLN A 9 -53.83 20.99 -32.61
CA GLN A 9 -55.23 20.66 -32.88
C GLN A 9 -55.75 19.48 -32.05
N SER A 10 -54.92 18.49 -31.72
CA SER A 10 -55.37 17.29 -31.02
C SER A 10 -55.39 17.43 -29.49
N LEU A 11 -54.60 18.34 -28.93
CA LEU A 11 -54.34 18.40 -27.48
C LEU A 11 -54.55 19.80 -26.86
N GLY A 12 -54.91 20.81 -27.66
CA GLY A 12 -55.23 22.16 -27.17
C GLY A 12 -54.03 22.97 -26.65
N PHE A 13 -52.79 22.52 -26.88
CA PHE A 13 -51.59 23.19 -26.38
C PHE A 13 -51.27 24.49 -27.14
N THR A 14 -50.75 25.46 -26.40
CA THR A 14 -50.33 26.75 -26.97
C THR A 14 -49.03 26.61 -27.79
N ARG A 15 -48.76 27.58 -28.68
CA ARG A 15 -47.56 27.56 -29.54
C ARG A 15 -46.25 27.44 -28.75
N ASN A 16 -46.21 28.03 -27.56
CA ASN A 16 -45.03 28.03 -26.71
C ASN A 16 -44.89 26.69 -25.98
N GLU A 17 -45.99 26.10 -25.50
CA GLU A 17 -45.98 24.76 -24.88
C GLU A 17 -45.52 23.67 -25.84
N THR A 18 -45.98 23.68 -27.10
CA THR A 18 -45.54 22.69 -28.10
C THR A 18 -44.03 22.76 -28.35
N ARG A 19 -43.44 23.97 -28.35
CA ARG A 19 -41.99 24.15 -28.50
C ARG A 19 -41.22 23.64 -27.29
N VAL A 20 -41.73 23.89 -26.08
CA VAL A 20 -41.12 23.39 -24.82
C VAL A 20 -41.17 21.86 -24.77
N ILE A 21 -42.32 21.25 -25.10
CA ILE A 21 -42.46 19.78 -25.13
C ILE A 21 -41.55 19.15 -26.19
N LEU A 22 -41.41 19.78 -27.36
CA LEU A 22 -40.52 19.29 -28.40
C LEU A 22 -39.04 19.36 -27.97
N PHE A 23 -38.64 20.43 -27.28
CA PHE A 23 -37.30 20.55 -26.72
C PHE A 23 -37.03 19.48 -25.66
N LEU A 24 -37.97 19.28 -24.71
CA LEU A 24 -37.82 18.28 -23.65
C LEU A 24 -37.75 16.84 -24.19
N THR A 25 -38.61 16.49 -25.14
CA THR A 25 -38.60 15.15 -25.76
C THR A 25 -37.33 14.91 -26.57
N ALA A 26 -36.84 15.91 -27.30
CA ALA A 26 -35.57 15.82 -28.01
C ALA A 26 -34.38 15.61 -27.05
N THR A 27 -34.28 16.39 -25.96
CA THR A 27 -33.22 16.23 -24.96
C THR A 27 -33.29 14.87 -24.26
N PHE A 28 -34.51 14.39 -23.94
CA PHE A 28 -34.72 13.09 -23.34
C PHE A 28 -34.27 11.94 -24.25
N LEU A 29 -34.60 12.02 -25.56
CA LEU A 29 -34.18 11.04 -26.55
C LEU A 29 -32.66 11.03 -26.78
N VAL A 30 -32.02 12.21 -26.78
CA VAL A 30 -30.55 12.31 -26.85
C VAL A 30 -29.91 11.67 -25.61
N GLY A 31 -30.44 11.94 -24.42
CA GLY A 31 -29.98 11.31 -23.18
C GLY A 31 -30.13 9.78 -23.19
N LEU A 32 -31.27 9.27 -23.68
CA LEU A 32 -31.50 7.84 -23.86
C LEU A 32 -30.56 7.23 -24.90
N GLY A 33 -30.31 7.91 -26.02
CA GLY A 33 -29.37 7.47 -27.05
C GLY A 33 -27.94 7.37 -26.53
N LEU A 34 -27.48 8.36 -25.75
CA LEU A 34 -26.17 8.32 -25.09
C LEU A 34 -26.07 7.18 -24.08
N ARG A 35 -27.12 6.98 -23.26
CA ARG A 35 -27.17 5.86 -22.30
C ARG A 35 -27.15 4.50 -22.99
N TRP A 36 -27.89 4.35 -24.08
CA TRP A 36 -27.94 3.12 -24.86
C TRP A 36 -26.59 2.84 -25.54
N TYR A 37 -26.00 3.86 -26.17
CA TYR A 37 -24.69 3.76 -26.82
C TYR A 37 -23.57 3.38 -25.84
N GLN A 38 -23.64 3.84 -24.58
CA GLN A 38 -22.69 3.43 -23.55
C GLN A 38 -23.06 2.11 -22.85
N SER A 39 -24.28 1.59 -23.02
CA SER A 39 -24.75 0.42 -22.26
C SER A 39 -24.23 -0.93 -22.78
N ASP A 40 -23.72 -1.01 -24.01
CA ASP A 40 -23.05 -2.21 -24.52
C ASP A 40 -21.67 -2.46 -23.87
N ALA A 41 -21.14 -1.50 -23.11
CA ALA A 41 -19.86 -1.64 -22.40
C ALA A 41 -19.99 -2.12 -20.94
N ARG A 42 -21.20 -2.49 -20.46
CA ARG A 42 -21.43 -2.87 -19.05
C ARG A 42 -21.81 -4.34 -18.83
N ASN A 43 -21.37 -5.23 -19.72
CA ASN A 43 -21.37 -6.66 -19.43
C ASN A 43 -20.06 -7.36 -19.86
N SER A 44 -18.92 -6.72 -19.58
CA SER A 44 -17.66 -7.43 -19.48
C SER A 44 -17.66 -8.14 -18.13
N GLY A 45 -17.93 -9.45 -18.14
CA GLY A 45 -17.95 -10.28 -16.95
C GLY A 45 -16.77 -9.98 -16.04
N SER A 46 -17.02 -9.99 -14.73
CA SER A 46 -15.97 -10.04 -13.72
C SER A 46 -15.04 -11.18 -14.06
N THR A 47 -13.95 -10.86 -14.74
CA THR A 47 -12.86 -11.80 -15.02
C THR A 47 -12.28 -12.07 -13.65
N GLU A 48 -12.67 -13.19 -13.03
CA GLU A 48 -11.94 -13.70 -11.88
C GLU A 48 -10.50 -13.86 -12.31
N GLN A 49 -9.68 -12.92 -11.90
CA GLN A 49 -8.26 -12.96 -12.14
C GLN A 49 -7.72 -14.04 -11.19
N LYS A 50 -7.79 -15.30 -11.64
CA LYS A 50 -7.27 -16.44 -10.90
C LYS A 50 -5.76 -16.33 -10.90
N PHE A 51 -5.21 -15.78 -9.82
CA PHE A 51 -3.77 -15.71 -9.61
C PHE A 51 -3.23 -17.13 -9.46
N ASP A 52 -2.46 -17.59 -10.45
CA ASP A 52 -1.78 -18.87 -10.43
C ASP A 52 -0.45 -18.74 -9.65
N TYR A 53 -0.49 -19.12 -8.37
CA TYR A 53 0.68 -19.08 -7.48
C TYR A 53 1.51 -20.37 -7.50
N SER A 54 1.17 -21.33 -8.38
CA SER A 54 1.80 -22.66 -8.39
C SER A 54 3.32 -22.59 -8.63
N GLU A 55 3.78 -21.67 -9.47
CA GLU A 55 5.20 -21.49 -9.76
C GLU A 55 5.97 -20.91 -8.57
N SER A 56 5.41 -19.88 -7.92
CA SER A 56 6.04 -19.26 -6.74
C SER A 56 6.15 -20.23 -5.56
N ASP A 57 5.12 -21.05 -5.34
CA ASP A 57 5.13 -22.07 -4.29
C ASP A 57 6.24 -23.09 -4.54
N ARG A 58 6.41 -23.58 -5.77
CA ARG A 58 7.45 -24.56 -6.11
C ARG A 58 8.86 -24.02 -5.87
N GLU A 59 9.13 -22.79 -6.28
CA GLU A 59 10.44 -22.14 -6.05
C GLU A 59 10.76 -22.03 -4.55
N PHE A 60 9.77 -21.65 -3.74
CA PHE A 60 9.94 -21.54 -2.29
C PHE A 60 10.26 -22.90 -1.64
N LEU A 61 9.56 -23.96 -2.03
CA LEU A 61 9.81 -25.31 -1.53
C LEU A 61 11.21 -25.83 -1.93
N GLU A 62 11.66 -25.55 -3.14
CA GLU A 62 13.00 -25.97 -3.58
C GLU A 62 14.09 -25.19 -2.85
N ARG A 63 13.92 -23.87 -2.72
CA ARG A 63 14.87 -23.01 -2.02
C ARG A 63 14.99 -23.40 -0.55
N SER A 64 13.89 -23.63 0.15
CA SER A 64 13.90 -24.07 1.55
C SER A 64 14.59 -25.43 1.73
N LYS A 65 14.27 -26.43 0.90
CA LYS A 65 14.98 -27.74 0.91
C LYS A 65 16.47 -27.60 0.64
N LYS A 66 16.84 -26.74 -0.32
CA LYS A 66 18.25 -26.47 -0.65
C LYS A 66 18.98 -25.81 0.52
N LEU A 67 18.36 -24.82 1.18
CA LEU A 67 18.91 -24.19 2.38
C LEU A 67 19.10 -25.20 3.52
N GLU A 68 18.11 -26.08 3.73
CA GLU A 68 18.21 -27.11 4.77
C GLU A 68 19.36 -28.09 4.49
N ALA A 69 19.50 -28.56 3.25
CA ALA A 69 20.61 -29.41 2.83
C ALA A 69 21.97 -28.73 3.00
N LEU A 70 22.07 -27.44 2.64
CA LEU A 70 23.29 -26.64 2.79
C LEU A 70 23.65 -26.46 4.27
N ASN A 71 22.65 -26.19 5.12
CA ASN A 71 22.86 -26.03 6.55
C ASN A 71 23.28 -27.35 7.23
N ARG A 72 22.70 -28.49 6.82
CA ARG A 72 23.12 -29.83 7.29
C ARG A 72 24.58 -30.14 6.92
N GLN A 73 25.04 -29.70 5.75
CA GLN A 73 26.45 -29.83 5.35
C GLN A 73 27.35 -28.92 6.20
N ALA A 74 26.94 -27.66 6.40
CA ALA A 74 27.68 -26.70 7.23
C ALA A 74 27.75 -27.11 8.71
N SER A 75 26.69 -27.70 9.27
CA SER A 75 26.69 -28.21 10.64
C SER A 75 27.62 -29.40 10.82
N ASN A 76 27.71 -30.30 9.83
CA ASN A 76 28.64 -31.44 9.86
C ASN A 76 30.10 -31.00 9.72
N GLN A 77 30.39 -29.91 9.00
CA GLN A 77 31.72 -29.29 8.96
C GLN A 77 32.03 -28.53 10.27
N SER A 78 31.04 -27.87 10.87
CA SER A 78 31.21 -27.15 12.13
C SER A 78 31.50 -28.10 13.31
N ALA A 79 30.94 -29.32 13.28
CA ALA A 79 31.24 -30.37 14.26
C ALA A 79 32.69 -30.91 14.16
N ARG A 80 33.35 -30.79 13.00
CA ARG A 80 34.78 -31.13 12.84
C ARG A 80 35.74 -30.03 13.32
N ASN A 81 35.28 -28.78 13.39
CA ASN A 81 36.10 -27.62 13.79
C ASN A 81 35.81 -27.13 15.23
N ALA A 82 34.91 -27.81 15.96
CA ALA A 82 34.49 -27.41 17.31
C ALA A 82 35.53 -27.69 18.42
N ASP A 83 36.63 -28.38 18.11
CA ASP A 83 37.71 -28.63 19.09
C ASP A 83 38.72 -27.46 19.19
N THR A 84 38.66 -26.45 18.31
CA THR A 84 39.67 -25.37 18.25
C THR A 84 39.12 -23.96 18.48
N ARG A 85 37.87 -23.77 18.93
CA ARG A 85 37.34 -22.41 19.14
C ARG A 85 36.36 -22.29 20.31
N ARG A 86 36.76 -22.79 21.47
CA ARG A 86 36.23 -22.32 22.76
C ARG A 86 36.93 -21.02 23.16
N GLU A 87 36.61 -19.93 22.51
CA GLU A 87 36.78 -18.60 23.11
C GLU A 87 35.92 -17.57 22.36
N THR A 88 35.24 -16.72 23.14
CA THR A 88 34.29 -15.66 22.75
C THR A 88 32.85 -16.07 22.44
N GLN A 89 32.24 -16.82 23.35
CA GLN A 89 30.84 -16.54 23.69
C GLN A 89 30.80 -15.27 24.56
N LYS A 90 30.39 -14.14 23.97
CA LYS A 90 29.96 -12.98 24.76
C LYS A 90 28.42 -13.00 24.80
N PRO A 91 27.80 -13.01 25.99
CA PRO A 91 26.36 -13.14 26.12
C PRO A 91 25.65 -11.88 25.59
N THR A 92 24.63 -12.07 24.76
CA THR A 92 23.55 -11.09 24.57
C THR A 92 22.42 -11.54 25.49
N PRO A 93 21.96 -10.71 26.44
CA PRO A 93 20.70 -10.00 26.17
C PRO A 93 20.52 -8.70 26.97
N GLN A 94 20.24 -7.59 26.29
CA GLN A 94 19.33 -6.56 26.80
C GLN A 94 18.57 -5.98 25.60
N PRO A 95 17.29 -5.58 25.74
CA PRO A 95 16.59 -4.85 24.70
C PRO A 95 17.28 -3.49 24.56
N ARG A 96 18.28 -3.43 23.68
CA ARG A 96 19.00 -2.18 23.40
C ARG A 96 17.99 -1.29 22.69
N SER A 97 17.50 -0.29 23.41
CA SER A 97 16.79 0.81 22.78
C SER A 97 17.62 1.33 21.60
N ILE A 98 16.98 1.59 20.48
CA ILE A 98 17.63 2.01 19.25
C ILE A 98 17.79 3.54 19.34
N ASN A 99 19.03 4.02 19.22
CA ASN A 99 19.28 5.46 19.16
C ASN A 99 18.85 5.97 17.78
N ILE A 100 17.84 6.82 17.72
CA ILE A 100 17.29 7.33 16.44
C ILE A 100 18.24 8.26 15.68
N ASN A 101 19.19 8.90 16.37
CA ASN A 101 20.15 9.83 15.77
C ASN A 101 21.32 9.09 15.09
N THR A 102 21.63 7.87 15.54
CA THR A 102 22.81 7.11 15.06
C THR A 102 22.47 5.77 14.40
N ALA A 103 21.24 5.26 14.58
CA ALA A 103 20.84 4.00 14.01
C ALA A 103 20.92 3.99 12.48
N SER A 104 21.34 2.84 11.96
CA SER A 104 21.31 2.53 10.53
C SER A 104 19.88 2.23 10.05
N LYS A 105 19.65 2.30 8.74
CA LYS A 105 18.36 1.95 8.12
C LYS A 105 17.86 0.56 8.56
N ILE A 106 18.76 -0.43 8.57
CA ILE A 106 18.45 -1.81 8.97
C ILE A 106 18.10 -1.91 10.46
N GLU A 107 18.75 -1.12 11.32
CA GLU A 107 18.40 -1.09 12.75
C GLU A 107 17.07 -0.44 13.01
N LEU A 108 16.77 0.69 12.34
CA LEU A 108 15.46 1.35 12.42
C LEU A 108 14.34 0.42 11.97
N MET A 109 14.55 -0.40 10.94
CA MET A 109 13.57 -1.39 10.46
C MET A 109 13.26 -2.51 11.46
N LYS A 110 14.04 -2.67 12.53
CA LYS A 110 13.73 -3.63 13.61
C LYS A 110 12.63 -3.10 14.54
N LEU A 111 12.30 -1.81 14.44
CA LEU A 111 11.28 -1.19 15.27
C LEU A 111 9.86 -1.60 14.81
N PRO A 112 8.92 -1.81 15.74
CA PRO A 112 7.57 -2.24 15.40
C PRO A 112 6.84 -1.17 14.57
N GLY A 113 6.44 -1.54 13.36
CA GLY A 113 5.74 -0.63 12.44
C GLY A 113 6.64 0.32 11.66
N VAL A 114 7.96 0.18 11.75
CA VAL A 114 8.94 0.91 10.94
C VAL A 114 9.41 0.00 9.81
N GLY A 115 8.85 0.21 8.62
CA GLY A 115 9.33 -0.40 7.38
C GLY A 115 10.41 0.43 6.71
N GLU A 116 10.85 -0.02 5.53
CA GLU A 116 11.88 0.63 4.72
C GLU A 116 11.63 2.14 4.51
N ALA A 117 10.42 2.49 4.08
CA ALA A 117 10.04 3.88 3.81
C ALA A 117 10.05 4.77 5.07
N TYR A 118 9.71 4.21 6.24
CA TYR A 118 9.76 4.96 7.50
C TYR A 118 11.20 5.16 7.98
N ALA A 119 12.02 4.11 7.90
CA ALA A 119 13.43 4.19 8.27
C ALA A 119 14.18 5.24 7.43
N GLU A 120 13.90 5.29 6.13
CA GLU A 120 14.47 6.29 5.22
C GLU A 120 14.01 7.71 5.57
N ARG A 121 12.72 7.92 5.84
CA ARG A 121 12.21 9.23 6.26
C ARG A 121 12.83 9.71 7.58
N ILE A 122 13.08 8.82 8.54
CA ILE A 122 13.74 9.17 9.80
C ILE A 122 15.17 9.66 9.55
N ILE A 123 15.90 8.99 8.64
CA ILE A 123 17.28 9.35 8.28
C ILE A 123 17.30 10.70 7.55
N LEU A 124 16.45 10.86 6.53
CA LEU A 124 16.33 12.12 5.79
C LEU A 124 15.98 13.29 6.72
N TYR A 125 15.05 13.08 7.65
CA TYR A 125 14.67 14.11 8.60
C TYR A 125 15.86 14.63 9.42
N ARG A 126 16.68 13.71 9.98
CA ARG A 126 17.84 14.11 10.78
C ARG A 126 18.99 14.69 9.95
N GLU A 127 19.04 14.39 8.65
CA GLU A 127 19.99 14.99 7.71
C GLU A 127 19.59 16.43 7.35
N ASP A 128 18.28 16.67 7.13
CA ASP A 128 17.76 17.98 6.73
C ASP A 128 17.58 18.95 7.91
N HIS A 129 17.10 18.45 9.05
CA HIS A 129 16.71 19.27 10.22
C HIS A 129 17.71 19.17 11.38
N GLY A 130 18.71 18.29 11.25
CA GLY A 130 19.65 17.96 12.32
C GLY A 130 19.14 16.88 13.28
N PRO A 131 19.93 16.49 14.28
CA PRO A 131 19.59 15.41 15.20
C PRO A 131 18.32 15.71 16.00
N PHE A 132 17.54 14.68 16.27
CA PHE A 132 16.36 14.77 17.13
C PHE A 132 16.80 15.12 18.55
N GLN A 133 16.18 16.13 19.16
CA GLN A 133 16.46 16.55 20.53
C GLN A 133 15.68 15.77 21.58
N ASN A 134 14.53 15.22 21.20
CA ASN A 134 13.66 14.43 22.07
C ASN A 134 12.91 13.38 21.23
N ILE A 135 12.27 12.44 21.93
CA ILE A 135 11.52 11.36 21.28
C ILE A 135 10.26 11.90 20.61
N GLU A 136 9.68 12.98 21.14
CA GLU A 136 8.45 13.61 20.66
C GLU A 136 8.60 14.19 19.24
N ALA A 137 9.81 14.67 18.89
CA ALA A 137 10.14 15.21 17.58
C ALA A 137 10.00 14.18 16.44
N LEU A 138 9.92 12.88 16.75
CA LEU A 138 9.61 11.86 15.73
C LEU A 138 8.25 12.08 15.07
N VAL A 139 7.33 12.80 15.70
CA VAL A 139 6.00 13.10 15.11
C VAL A 139 6.11 14.08 13.93
N GLU A 140 7.20 14.81 13.83
CA GLU A 140 7.47 15.72 12.70
C GLU A 140 7.86 14.95 11.43
N VAL A 141 8.27 13.67 11.57
CA VAL A 141 8.54 12.78 10.44
C VAL A 141 7.24 12.35 9.79
N GLN A 142 7.11 12.61 8.48
CA GLN A 142 5.89 12.30 7.72
C GLN A 142 5.47 10.82 7.89
N GLY A 143 4.24 10.62 8.34
CA GLY A 143 3.62 9.31 8.56
C GLY A 143 3.86 8.70 9.95
N ILE A 144 4.72 9.29 10.79
CA ILE A 144 4.86 8.88 12.19
C ILE A 144 3.88 9.71 13.03
N GLY A 145 2.70 9.16 13.30
CA GLY A 145 1.72 9.78 14.19
C GLY A 145 1.94 9.44 15.66
N LYS A 146 1.19 10.10 16.56
CA LYS A 146 1.21 9.84 18.02
C LYS A 146 1.06 8.34 18.37
N LYS A 147 0.15 7.64 17.68
CA LYS A 147 -0.10 6.21 17.89
C LYS A 147 1.11 5.34 17.53
N THR A 148 1.85 5.72 16.48
CA THR A 148 3.08 5.02 16.10
C THR A 148 4.17 5.34 17.11
N LEU A 149 4.33 6.61 17.48
CA LEU A 149 5.30 7.03 18.49
C LEU A 149 5.11 6.28 19.83
N GLU A 150 3.88 6.14 20.32
CA GLU A 150 3.59 5.40 21.56
C GLU A 150 4.09 3.95 21.52
N LYS A 151 3.98 3.28 20.37
CA LYS A 151 4.49 1.93 20.17
C LYS A 151 6.02 1.89 20.09
N LEU A 152 6.64 2.96 19.61
CA LEU A 152 8.08 3.06 19.43
C LEU A 152 8.81 3.46 20.71
N ARG A 153 8.20 4.31 21.55
CA ARG A 153 8.75 4.84 22.81
C ARG A 153 9.55 3.83 23.65
N PRO A 154 9.07 2.60 23.93
CA PRO A 154 9.83 1.65 24.75
C PRO A 154 11.07 1.07 24.05
N PHE A 155 11.21 1.25 22.74
CA PHE A 155 12.29 0.66 21.92
C PHE A 155 13.27 1.69 21.38
N ILE A 156 13.08 2.99 21.64
CA ILE A 156 13.92 4.06 21.09
C ILE A 156 14.50 4.94 22.19
N ARG A 157 15.62 5.59 21.89
CA ARG A 157 16.22 6.62 22.74
C ARG A 157 16.84 7.74 21.91
N VAL A 158 17.13 8.85 22.57
CA VAL A 158 17.84 10.02 22.03
C VAL A 158 19.05 10.28 22.90
N GLU A 159 20.18 10.63 22.26
CA GLU A 159 21.45 11.07 22.88
C GLU A 159 21.90 12.35 22.19
#